data_AF-A0AA35WW31-F1
#
_entry.id   AF-A0AA35WW31-F1
#
_cell.length_a   1.000
_cell.length_b   1.000
_cell.length_c   1.000
_cell.angle_alpha   90.00
_cell.angle_beta   90.00
_cell.angle_gamma   90.00
#
_symmetry.space_group_name_H-M   'P 1'
#
loop_
_entity.id
_entity.type
_entity.pdbx_description
1 polymer ?
#
loop_
_entity_poly.entity_id
_entity_poly.type
_entity_poly.pdbx_seq_one_letter_code
_entity_poly.pdbx_strand_id
1 'polypeptide(L)'
;MYDHPAGQSRATLDSTVHYYCAVGATKVFGIQISEAHYKACLYAGLCVSGSNAEVMPAQWEYQVGPCPGTAMGDELWVSRYILHRVAEDFGVIVTLDPKPMPGDWNGAGGHCNFSTSRMKAENGMKVCPYHLSHLISFVTGTVLNFRYFQGSV
;
A
#
# COMPACT_ATOMS: atom_id res chain seq x y z
N MET A 1 8.49 -9.42 -20.27
CA MET A 1 9.81 -8.75 -20.23
C MET A 1 9.73 -7.74 -19.10
N TYR A 2 10.07 -8.15 -17.88
CA TYR A 2 9.74 -7.45 -16.63
C TYR A 2 10.98 -7.41 -15.73
N ASP A 3 12.00 -6.62 -16.07
CA ASP A 3 13.29 -6.83 -15.43
C ASP A 3 13.58 -5.94 -14.21
N HIS A 4 13.00 -4.73 -14.01
CA HIS A 4 13.37 -3.88 -12.85
C HIS A 4 12.25 -2.96 -12.28
N PRO A 5 12.24 -2.72 -10.94
CA PRO A 5 11.45 -1.65 -10.30
C PRO A 5 11.81 -0.26 -10.83
N ALA A 6 10.87 0.69 -10.71
CA ALA A 6 11.08 2.07 -11.14
C ALA A 6 12.33 2.70 -10.49
N GLY A 7 13.29 3.15 -11.31
CA GLY A 7 14.47 3.91 -10.85
C GLY A 7 15.73 3.10 -10.54
N GLN A 8 15.77 1.78 -10.78
CA GLN A 8 16.96 0.97 -10.56
C GLN A 8 17.71 0.55 -11.83
N SER A 9 19.04 0.65 -11.79
CA SER A 9 19.93 -0.07 -12.72
C SER A 9 20.13 -1.51 -12.23
N ARG A 10 20.49 -2.43 -13.14
CA ARG A 10 20.56 -3.89 -12.96
C ARG A 10 21.51 -4.41 -11.85
N ALA A 11 22.17 -3.52 -11.09
CA ALA A 11 23.39 -3.83 -10.32
C ALA A 11 23.36 -3.49 -8.81
N THR A 12 22.27 -2.99 -8.22
CA THR A 12 22.26 -2.63 -6.78
C THR A 12 21.35 -3.54 -5.95
N LEU A 13 21.80 -4.77 -5.71
CA LEU A 13 21.35 -5.62 -4.60
C LEU A 13 22.10 -5.19 -3.32
N ASP A 14 21.92 -3.94 -2.90
CA ASP A 14 22.27 -3.56 -1.54
C ASP A 14 21.12 -3.98 -0.61
N SER A 15 21.45 -4.39 0.61
CA SER A 15 20.52 -4.96 1.59
C SER A 15 19.22 -4.16 1.69
N THR A 16 18.08 -4.85 1.66
CA THR A 16 16.72 -4.27 1.58
C THR A 16 16.33 -3.40 2.78
N VAL A 17 17.17 -3.35 3.82
CA VAL A 17 16.96 -2.60 5.06
C VAL A 17 16.99 -1.07 4.84
N HIS A 18 17.59 -0.59 3.75
CA HIS A 18 17.80 0.85 3.54
C HIS A 18 16.63 1.60 2.88
N TYR A 19 15.53 0.94 2.53
CA TYR A 19 14.41 1.53 1.79
C TYR A 19 13.16 1.81 2.64
N TYR A 20 12.89 0.97 3.64
CA TYR A 20 11.72 1.09 4.50
C TYR A 20 11.71 2.41 5.27
N CYS A 21 10.64 3.20 5.14
CA CYS A 21 10.49 4.52 5.74
C CYS A 21 11.69 5.46 5.52
N ALA A 22 12.43 5.27 4.43
CA ALA A 22 13.64 6.03 4.15
C ALA A 22 13.33 7.46 3.68
N VAL A 23 14.38 8.28 3.62
CA VAL A 23 14.40 9.60 2.97
C VAL A 23 15.66 9.68 2.11
N GLY A 24 15.54 10.30 0.93
CA GLY A 24 16.65 10.58 0.03
C GLY A 24 16.44 10.00 -1.38
N ALA A 25 16.96 10.72 -2.39
CA ALA A 25 16.76 10.41 -3.80
C ALA A 25 17.32 9.05 -4.25
N THR A 26 18.27 8.47 -3.49
CA THR A 26 18.86 7.16 -3.77
C THR A 26 18.11 6.00 -3.12
N LYS A 27 17.11 6.29 -2.28
CA LYS A 27 16.39 5.29 -1.47
C LYS A 27 14.88 5.31 -1.74
N VAL A 28 14.31 6.48 -2.01
CA VAL A 28 12.87 6.67 -2.12
C VAL A 28 12.50 6.99 -3.56
N PHE A 29 11.85 6.02 -4.22
CA PHE A 29 11.40 6.15 -5.61
C PHE A 29 9.88 6.28 -5.64
N GLY A 30 9.36 7.26 -6.39
CA GLY A 30 7.91 7.45 -6.57
C GLY A 30 7.17 8.20 -5.44
N ILE A 31 7.89 8.93 -4.58
CA ILE A 31 7.27 9.72 -3.50
C ILE A 31 6.21 10.71 -4.00
N GLN A 32 6.41 11.29 -5.18
CA GLN A 32 5.45 12.23 -5.79
C GLN A 32 4.09 11.56 -6.05
N ILE A 33 4.08 10.28 -6.43
CA ILE A 33 2.85 9.53 -6.67
C ILE A 33 2.17 9.22 -5.35
N SER A 34 2.93 8.77 -4.34
CA SER A 34 2.40 8.52 -2.99
C SER A 34 1.80 9.79 -2.38
N GLU A 35 2.50 10.92 -2.41
CA GLU A 35 1.99 12.18 -1.87
C GLU A 35 0.76 12.71 -2.63
N ALA A 36 0.77 12.62 -3.96
CA ALA A 36 -0.36 13.04 -4.78
C ALA A 36 -1.60 12.18 -4.52
N HIS A 37 -1.42 10.86 -4.43
CA HIS A 37 -2.48 9.91 -4.07
C HIS A 37 -3.04 10.18 -2.68
N TYR A 38 -2.17 10.38 -1.69
CA TYR A 38 -2.58 10.68 -0.32
C TYR A 38 -3.42 11.96 -0.24
N LYS A 39 -2.95 13.05 -0.87
CA LYS A 39 -3.67 14.32 -0.94
C LYS A 39 -5.00 14.20 -1.70
N ALA A 40 -5.02 13.44 -2.79
CA ALA A 40 -6.25 13.18 -3.56
C ALA A 40 -7.29 12.39 -2.76
N CYS A 41 -6.86 11.38 -1.99
CA CYS A 41 -7.74 10.62 -1.11
C CYS A 41 -8.33 11.48 -0.01
N LEU A 42 -7.52 12.32 0.65
CA LEU A 42 -8.00 13.28 1.64
C LEU A 42 -9.01 14.27 1.04
N TYR A 43 -8.71 14.80 -0.16
CA TYR A 43 -9.61 15.73 -0.86
C TYR A 43 -10.95 15.07 -1.23
N ALA A 44 -10.91 13.80 -1.66
CA ALA A 44 -12.11 13.01 -1.97
C ALA A 44 -12.93 12.61 -0.73
N GLY A 45 -12.44 12.91 0.49
CA GLY A 45 -13.08 12.56 1.74
C GLY A 45 -12.91 11.10 2.15
N LEU A 46 -11.94 10.39 1.55
CA LEU A 46 -11.67 9.01 1.89
C LEU A 46 -10.97 8.89 3.24
N CYS A 47 -11.23 7.79 3.94
CA CYS A 47 -10.66 7.47 5.24
C CYS A 47 -9.22 6.93 5.13
N VAL A 48 -8.33 7.63 4.43
CA VAL A 48 -6.89 7.28 4.39
C VAL A 48 -6.22 7.65 5.72
N SER A 49 -5.51 6.69 6.33
CA SER A 49 -4.92 6.84 7.67
C SER A 49 -3.41 6.98 7.70
N GLY A 50 -2.72 6.66 6.59
CA GLY A 50 -1.26 6.74 6.52
C GLY A 50 -0.70 6.28 5.18
N SER A 51 0.60 6.50 5.00
CA SER A 51 1.40 5.92 3.93
C SER A 51 2.87 5.82 4.36
N ASN A 52 3.58 4.83 3.85
CA ASN A 52 5.01 4.63 4.05
C ASN A 52 5.67 4.00 2.82
N ALA A 53 6.97 4.27 2.65
CA ALA A 53 7.80 3.49 1.75
C ALA A 53 8.05 2.11 2.36
N GLU A 54 7.95 1.06 1.54
CA GLU A 54 8.12 -0.33 1.95
C GLU A 54 9.55 -0.84 1.75
N VAL A 55 9.77 -2.10 2.14
CA VAL A 55 11.10 -2.73 2.13
C VAL A 55 11.67 -2.89 0.72
N MET A 56 10.84 -3.17 -0.29
CA MET A 56 11.33 -3.21 -1.67
C MET A 56 11.39 -1.80 -2.28
N PRO A 57 12.45 -1.44 -3.02
CA PRO A 57 12.51 -0.19 -3.78
C PRO A 57 11.29 0.00 -4.69
N ALA A 58 10.76 1.23 -4.72
CA ALA A 58 9.52 1.59 -5.43
C ALA A 58 8.24 0.86 -4.94
N GLN A 59 8.32 0.14 -3.81
CA GLN A 59 7.17 -0.41 -3.09
C GLN A 59 6.68 0.60 -2.05
N TRP A 60 5.36 0.72 -1.94
CA TRP A 60 4.70 1.65 -1.03
C TRP A 60 3.51 0.99 -0.38
N GLU A 61 3.19 1.41 0.84
CA GLU A 61 1.95 1.08 1.50
C GLU A 61 1.12 2.35 1.72
N TYR A 62 -0.19 2.23 1.61
CA TYR A 62 -1.14 3.18 2.19
C TYR A 62 -2.21 2.41 2.96
N GLN A 63 -2.71 3.03 4.03
CA GLN A 63 -3.72 2.43 4.89
C GLN A 63 -5.05 3.17 4.75
N VAL A 64 -6.14 2.41 4.64
CA VAL A 64 -7.51 2.95 4.62
C VAL A 64 -8.26 2.38 5.81
N GLY A 65 -8.89 3.26 6.59
CA GLY A 65 -9.69 2.93 7.76
C GLY A 65 -9.35 3.80 8.97
N PRO A 66 -9.99 3.56 10.13
CA PRO A 66 -10.98 2.52 10.38
C PRO A 66 -12.32 2.78 9.68
N CYS A 67 -12.79 1.84 8.85
CA CYS A 67 -14.10 1.92 8.18
C CYS A 67 -15.07 0.85 8.71
N PRO A 68 -16.36 1.17 8.90
CA PRO A 68 -17.33 0.19 9.38
C PRO A 68 -17.90 -0.68 8.26
N GLY A 69 -17.99 -2.00 8.49
CA GLY A 69 -18.71 -2.93 7.62
C GLY A 69 -18.32 -2.82 6.13
N THR A 70 -19.32 -2.67 5.25
CA THR A 70 -19.15 -2.62 3.79
C THR A 70 -18.45 -1.36 3.30
N ALA A 71 -18.49 -0.26 4.06
CA ALA A 71 -17.81 0.99 3.69
C ALA A 71 -16.31 0.80 3.50
N MET A 72 -15.71 -0.20 4.18
CA MET A 72 -14.31 -0.54 3.96
C MET A 72 -14.02 -0.93 2.50
N GLY A 73 -14.91 -1.72 1.89
CA GLY A 73 -14.76 -2.14 0.50
C GLY A 73 -14.85 -0.94 -0.44
N ASP A 74 -15.85 -0.09 -0.24
CA ASP A 74 -16.11 1.09 -1.07
C ASP A 74 -14.91 2.06 -1.05
N GLU A 75 -14.45 2.41 0.16
CA GLU A 75 -13.31 3.30 0.39
C GLU A 75 -12.02 2.77 -0.25
N LEU A 76 -11.74 1.47 -0.08
CA LEU A 76 -10.54 0.83 -0.63
C LEU A 76 -10.58 0.75 -2.15
N TRP A 77 -11.73 0.49 -2.75
CA TRP A 77 -11.86 0.42 -4.21
C TRP A 77 -11.71 1.80 -4.85
N VAL A 78 -12.33 2.83 -4.26
CA VAL A 78 -12.17 4.21 -4.75
C VAL A 78 -10.74 4.69 -4.55
N SER A 79 -10.09 4.39 -3.43
CA SER A 79 -8.68 4.75 -3.22
C SER A 79 -7.75 4.10 -4.25
N ARG A 80 -8.02 2.85 -4.64
CA ARG A 80 -7.28 2.16 -5.72
C ARG A 80 -7.53 2.78 -7.09
N TYR A 81 -8.76 3.18 -7.37
CA TYR A 81 -9.07 3.90 -8.60
C TYR A 81 -8.28 5.22 -8.68
N ILE A 82 -8.29 6.03 -7.61
CA ILE A 82 -7.52 7.27 -7.54
C ILE A 82 -6.01 6.99 -7.72
N LEU A 83 -5.48 5.93 -7.10
CA LEU A 83 -4.09 5.54 -7.25
C LEU A 83 -3.70 5.28 -8.71
N HIS A 84 -4.52 4.52 -9.44
CA HIS A 84 -4.29 4.26 -10.86
C HIS A 84 -4.40 5.54 -11.70
N ARG A 85 -5.37 6.42 -11.40
CA ARG A 85 -5.52 7.69 -12.11
C ARG A 85 -4.34 8.65 -11.88
N VAL A 86 -3.84 8.74 -10.65
CA VAL A 86 -2.63 9.50 -10.34
C VAL A 86 -1.43 8.88 -11.05
N ALA A 87 -1.27 7.56 -11.00
CA ALA A 87 -0.17 6.85 -11.67
C ALA A 87 -0.12 7.11 -13.18
N GLU A 88 -1.29 7.18 -13.84
CA GLU A 88 -1.41 7.54 -15.27
C GLU A 88 -0.86 8.94 -15.55
N ASP A 89 -1.15 9.95 -14.70
CA ASP A 89 -0.63 11.31 -14.88
C ASP A 89 0.91 11.39 -14.75
N PHE A 90 1.51 10.45 -14.00
CA PHE A 90 2.97 10.31 -13.85
C PHE A 90 3.61 9.34 -14.87
N GLY A 91 2.82 8.71 -15.76
CA GLY A 91 3.32 7.77 -16.75
C GLY A 91 3.91 6.48 -16.15
N VAL A 92 3.41 6.06 -14.98
CA VAL A 92 3.85 4.82 -14.30
C VAL A 92 2.72 3.81 -14.20
N ILE A 93 3.09 2.54 -14.11
CA ILE A 93 2.19 1.42 -13.85
C ILE A 93 2.24 1.09 -12.37
N VAL A 94 1.07 0.90 -11.78
CA VAL A 94 0.89 0.34 -10.44
C VAL A 94 0.54 -1.14 -10.56
N THR A 95 1.20 -1.99 -9.78
CA THR A 95 0.82 -3.40 -9.64
C THR A 95 0.49 -3.74 -8.19
N LEU A 96 -0.60 -4.50 -8.02
CA LEU A 96 -1.04 -5.14 -6.78
C LEU A 96 -0.74 -6.65 -6.78
N ASP A 97 0.12 -7.11 -7.69
CA ASP A 97 0.59 -8.49 -7.73
C ASP A 97 1.31 -8.84 -6.42
N PRO A 98 0.99 -9.98 -5.77
CA PRO A 98 1.53 -10.32 -4.46
C PRO A 98 3.04 -10.62 -4.48
N LYS A 99 3.63 -10.92 -5.64
CA LYS A 99 5.06 -11.17 -5.81
C LYS A 99 5.53 -10.58 -7.14
N PRO A 100 5.67 -9.25 -7.21
CA PRO A 100 5.96 -8.55 -8.46
C PRO A 100 7.36 -8.87 -9.01
N MET A 101 8.32 -9.20 -8.15
CA MET A 101 9.68 -9.57 -8.51
C MET A 101 10.06 -10.95 -7.95
N PRO A 102 10.63 -11.86 -8.75
CA PRO A 102 11.12 -13.14 -8.28
C PRO A 102 12.40 -12.96 -7.42
N GLY A 103 12.71 -13.96 -6.59
CA GLY A 103 13.88 -13.94 -5.71
C GLY A 103 13.60 -13.33 -4.33
N ASP A 104 14.65 -12.80 -3.71
CA ASP A 104 14.68 -12.34 -2.31
C ASP A 104 14.13 -10.91 -2.12
N TRP A 105 13.19 -10.52 -2.98
CA TRP A 105 12.48 -9.24 -2.90
C TRP A 105 11.17 -9.40 -2.11
N ASN A 106 10.78 -8.39 -1.34
CA ASN A 106 9.52 -8.45 -0.57
C ASN A 106 8.29 -8.59 -1.49
N GLY A 107 7.34 -9.42 -1.04
CA GLY A 107 6.01 -9.50 -1.65
C GLY A 107 5.13 -8.31 -1.26
N ALA A 108 3.97 -8.20 -1.91
CA ALA A 108 2.96 -7.20 -1.58
C ALA A 108 1.78 -7.86 -0.87
N GLY A 109 1.44 -7.37 0.31
CA GLY A 109 0.33 -7.83 1.15
C GLY A 109 -0.87 -6.87 1.16
N GLY A 110 -1.99 -7.40 1.64
CA GLY A 110 -3.21 -6.65 1.94
C GLY A 110 -3.61 -6.85 3.40
N HIS A 111 -2.80 -6.34 4.35
CA HIS A 111 -3.05 -6.57 5.77
C HIS A 111 -4.39 -5.98 6.19
N CYS A 112 -5.25 -6.79 6.80
CA CYS A 112 -6.56 -6.38 7.29
C CYS A 112 -6.58 -6.40 8.81
N ASN A 113 -6.56 -5.23 9.42
CA ASN A 113 -6.88 -5.08 10.84
C ASN A 113 -8.38 -5.17 11.02
N PHE A 114 -8.80 -5.76 12.13
CA PHE A 114 -10.20 -6.03 12.39
C PHE A 114 -10.54 -5.88 13.88
N SER A 115 -11.72 -5.36 14.19
CA SER A 115 -12.23 -5.31 15.57
C SER A 115 -13.76 -5.33 15.66
N THR A 116 -14.26 -5.83 16.79
CA THR A 116 -15.66 -5.76 17.22
C THR A 116 -15.84 -4.79 18.39
N SER A 117 -17.06 -4.33 18.68
CA SER A 117 -17.35 -3.54 19.89
C SER A 117 -16.91 -4.28 21.16
N ARG A 118 -17.03 -5.61 21.19
CA ARG A 118 -16.56 -6.43 22.32
C ARG A 118 -15.03 -6.48 22.42
N MET A 119 -14.33 -6.47 21.29
CA MET A 119 -12.85 -6.42 21.27
C MET A 119 -12.32 -5.05 21.70
N LYS A 120 -13.06 -3.97 21.40
CA LYS A 120 -12.70 -2.59 21.80
C LYS A 120 -13.06 -2.26 23.26
N ALA A 121 -13.93 -3.06 23.89
CA ALA A 121 -14.34 -2.87 25.28
C ALA A 121 -13.22 -3.26 26.27
N GLU A 122 -13.37 -2.84 27.52
CA GLU A 122 -12.46 -3.22 28.61
C GLU A 122 -12.33 -4.76 28.71
N ASN A 123 -11.11 -5.26 28.90
CA ASN A 123 -10.78 -6.69 28.86
C ASN A 123 -11.05 -7.40 27.51
N GLY A 124 -11.23 -6.66 26.42
CA GLY A 124 -11.53 -7.19 25.08
C GLY A 124 -10.51 -8.17 24.49
N MET A 125 -9.25 -8.16 24.96
CA MET A 125 -8.24 -9.17 24.57
C MET A 125 -8.68 -10.61 24.90
N LYS A 126 -9.48 -10.82 25.95
CA LYS A 126 -10.03 -12.15 26.27
C LYS A 126 -11.02 -12.66 25.22
N VAL A 127 -11.56 -11.78 24.39
CA VAL A 127 -12.54 -12.08 23.33
C VAL A 127 -11.85 -12.38 21.99
N CYS A 128 -10.61 -11.91 21.81
CA CYS A 128 -9.85 -11.99 20.56
C CYS A 128 -9.69 -13.42 19.98
N PRO A 129 -9.46 -14.49 20.78
CA PRO A 129 -9.32 -15.85 20.23
C PRO A 129 -10.62 -16.45 19.68
N TYR A 130 -11.79 -15.86 19.99
CA TYR A 130 -13.09 -16.51 19.85
C TYR A 130 -14.07 -15.78 18.92
N HIS A 131 -13.68 -14.69 18.26
CA HIS A 131 -14.60 -13.86 17.45
C HIS A 131 -14.11 -13.64 16.01
N LEU A 132 -14.41 -14.60 15.14
CA LEU A 132 -14.37 -14.44 13.68
C LEU A 132 -15.75 -14.11 13.07
N SER A 133 -16.83 -14.03 13.86
CA SER A 133 -18.21 -14.02 13.34
C SER A 133 -18.92 -12.67 13.28
N HIS A 134 -18.40 -11.59 13.85
CA HIS A 134 -19.13 -10.31 13.94
C HIS A 134 -18.30 -9.12 13.50
N LEU A 135 -18.35 -8.74 12.22
CA LEU A 135 -17.47 -7.72 11.68
C LEU A 135 -17.95 -6.28 11.98
N ILE A 136 -17.14 -5.41 12.61
CA ILE A 136 -17.52 -4.01 12.88
C ILE A 136 -16.60 -3.01 12.20
N SER A 137 -15.28 -3.14 12.28
CA SER A 137 -14.38 -2.13 11.69
C SER A 137 -13.10 -2.74 11.14
N PHE A 138 -12.68 -2.24 9.98
CA PHE A 138 -11.49 -2.68 9.26
C PHE A 138 -10.50 -1.53 9.03
N VAL A 139 -9.22 -1.84 9.03
CA VAL A 139 -8.18 -1.02 8.39
C VAL A 139 -7.41 -1.92 7.44
N THR A 140 -7.37 -1.58 6.15
CA THR A 140 -6.59 -2.34 5.17
C THR A 140 -5.35 -1.56 4.77
N GLY A 141 -4.17 -2.14 5.03
CA GLY A 141 -2.91 -1.72 4.44
C GLY A 141 -2.78 -2.36 3.06
N THR A 142 -2.65 -1.54 2.01
CA THR A 142 -2.40 -2.03 0.65
C THR A 142 -0.96 -1.74 0.28
N VAL A 143 -0.16 -2.79 0.15
CA VAL A 143 1.19 -2.71 -0.41
C VAL A 143 1.11 -2.78 -1.94
N LEU A 144 1.81 -1.88 -2.62
CA LEU A 144 1.80 -1.74 -4.07
C LEU A 144 3.19 -1.40 -4.60
N ASN A 145 3.38 -1.55 -5.90
CA ASN A 145 4.68 -1.31 -6.54
C ASN A 145 4.53 -0.43 -7.78
N PHE A 146 5.39 0.57 -7.91
CA PHE A 146 5.47 1.44 -9.09
C PHE A 146 6.48 0.90 -10.11
N ARG A 147 6.12 0.97 -11.40
CA ARG A 147 6.98 0.60 -12.53
C ARG A 147 6.89 1.65 -13.64
N TYR A 148 8.02 1.98 -14.28
CA TYR A 148 8.00 2.81 -15.49
C TYR A 148 7.60 1.97 -16.71
N PHE A 149 6.99 2.64 -17.70
CA PHE A 149 6.76 2.06 -19.01
C PHE A 149 8.10 1.83 -19.74
N GLN A 150 8.43 0.59 -20.07
CA GLN A 150 9.51 0.27 -21.02
C GLN A 150 8.89 -0.25 -22.31
N GLY A 151 8.46 0.68 -23.16
CA GLY A 151 7.97 0.37 -24.50
C GLY A 151 8.19 1.56 -25.41
N SER A 152 9.10 1.42 -26.37
CA SER A 152 9.13 2.25 -27.56
C SER A 152 7.81 2.07 -28.31
N VAL A 153 7.19 3.18 -28.73
CA VAL A 153 6.16 3.16 -29.77
C VAL A 153 6.77 2.73 -31.09
#